data_AF-T1L6B3-F1
#
_entry.id   AF-T1L6B3-F1
#
_cell.length_a   1.000
_cell.length_b   1.000
_cell.length_c   1.000
_cell.angle_alpha   90.00
_cell.angle_beta   90.00
_cell.angle_gamma   90.00
#
_symmetry.space_group_name_H-M   'P 1'
#
loop_
_entity.id
_entity.type
_entity.pdbx_description
1 polymer ?
#
loop_
_entity_poly.entity_id
_entity_poly.type
_entity_poly.pdbx_seq_one_letter_code
_entity_poly.pdbx_strand_id
1 'polypeptide(L)'
;MPSINMQQCFVRNEELKHYPKVSIESIPSKFQLFISSTSNIYGKCLFVLIMLVINLFYCRELLSLDAVFSFKLSAFIQLLYGNCLYMVFYFRYNRNLVKQINDHWNSLQIDYDYETRKYFWTHTAIYRRLLYVLYTLFFIISCFHPIFLYNGQHNIVIYFYLLVCSPLSLFNRICWNCIYFGLIHLAQTAVEFNLVKLKKMLHESRKDEKSLNINAIKNIRHKYLLSCRLVDKINEIVSPLQFLIFTNLIANACQLSYSLLYNEQNELDKLLGNIQMGSILMHILLYTHLTVKVHKKSQESLAFVYKLSLKTNSMRLLNEISLFLNHNEIGFTFGGMFLLTTSSLSTLFSILTTIIIALPTFAK
;
A
#
# COMPACT_ATOMS: atom_id res chain seq x y z
N MET A 1 -49.42 -6.81 -4.04
CA MET A 1 -48.27 -6.42 -4.90
C MET A 1 -46.91 -6.88 -4.32
N PRO A 2 -46.55 -8.18 -4.37
CA PRO A 2 -45.25 -8.68 -3.88
C PRO A 2 -44.22 -8.99 -4.99
N SER A 3 -44.62 -9.03 -6.27
CA SER A 3 -43.80 -9.56 -7.38
C SER A 3 -42.69 -8.62 -7.88
N ILE A 4 -42.92 -7.30 -7.87
CA ILE A 4 -41.96 -6.31 -8.38
C ILE A 4 -40.72 -6.20 -7.47
N ASN A 5 -40.92 -6.32 -6.15
CA ASN A 5 -39.82 -6.28 -5.17
C ASN A 5 -38.94 -7.54 -5.22
N MET A 6 -39.53 -8.73 -5.46
CA MET A 6 -38.75 -9.95 -5.64
C MET A 6 -37.92 -9.91 -6.92
N GLN A 7 -38.48 -9.46 -8.05
CA GLN A 7 -37.73 -9.35 -9.30
C GLN A 7 -36.58 -8.33 -9.20
N GLN A 8 -36.79 -7.16 -8.59
CA GLN A 8 -35.71 -6.19 -8.37
C GLN A 8 -34.62 -6.73 -7.43
N CYS A 9 -34.99 -7.51 -6.41
CA CYS A 9 -34.04 -8.12 -5.49
C CYS A 9 -33.26 -9.28 -6.14
N PHE A 10 -33.91 -10.07 -7.02
CA PHE A 10 -33.27 -11.13 -7.81
C PHE A 10 -32.32 -10.55 -8.86
N VAL A 11 -32.73 -9.52 -9.62
CA VAL A 11 -31.87 -8.83 -10.60
C VAL A 11 -30.65 -8.21 -9.91
N ARG A 12 -30.82 -7.54 -8.76
CA ARG A 12 -29.69 -7.06 -7.96
C ARG A 12 -28.77 -8.18 -7.45
N ASN A 13 -29.34 -9.32 -7.04
CA ASN A 13 -28.55 -10.46 -6.58
C ASN A 13 -27.80 -11.17 -7.71
N GLU A 14 -28.35 -11.19 -8.94
CA GLU A 14 -27.65 -11.69 -10.12
C GLU A 14 -26.52 -10.77 -10.56
N GLU A 15 -26.73 -9.45 -10.55
CA GLU A 15 -25.66 -8.48 -10.80
C GLU A 15 -24.52 -8.60 -9.78
N LEU A 16 -24.85 -8.83 -8.50
CA LEU A 16 -23.86 -9.07 -7.44
C LEU A 16 -23.05 -10.37 -7.61
N LYS A 17 -23.45 -11.32 -8.48
CA LYS A 17 -22.65 -12.52 -8.79
C LYS A 17 -21.37 -12.18 -9.56
N HIS A 18 -21.36 -11.11 -10.34
CA HIS A 18 -20.19 -10.73 -11.14
C HIS A 18 -19.05 -10.12 -10.31
N TYR A 19 -19.35 -9.57 -9.13
CA TYR A 19 -18.37 -8.98 -8.23
C TYR A 19 -18.49 -9.58 -6.81
N PRO A 20 -17.55 -10.47 -6.41
CA PRO A 20 -17.66 -11.17 -5.14
C PRO A 20 -17.54 -10.22 -3.94
N LYS A 21 -17.83 -10.73 -2.75
CA LYS A 21 -17.68 -9.98 -1.50
C LYS A 21 -16.22 -9.50 -1.36
N VAL A 22 -16.02 -8.25 -0.94
CA VAL A 22 -14.68 -7.73 -0.69
C VAL A 22 -14.12 -8.40 0.57
N SER A 23 -12.93 -8.99 0.45
CA SER A 23 -12.26 -9.64 1.57
C SER A 23 -10.76 -9.39 1.53
N ILE A 24 -10.20 -9.20 2.72
CA ILE A 24 -8.76 -9.08 2.94
C ILE A 24 -8.10 -10.47 2.98
N GLU A 25 -8.89 -11.54 3.14
CA GLU A 25 -8.46 -12.94 3.28
C GLU A 25 -7.98 -13.57 1.96
N SER A 26 -6.95 -12.96 1.38
CA SER A 26 -6.21 -13.49 0.24
C SER A 26 -5.16 -14.51 0.69
N ILE A 27 -4.64 -15.31 -0.26
CA ILE A 27 -3.53 -16.25 0.01
C ILE A 27 -2.32 -15.52 0.65
N PRO A 28 -1.86 -14.37 0.13
CA PRO A 28 -0.86 -13.53 0.79
C PRO A 28 -1.15 -13.18 2.24
N SER A 29 -2.40 -12.76 2.52
CA SER A 29 -2.85 -12.41 3.86
C SER A 29 -2.80 -13.61 4.80
N LYS A 30 -3.32 -14.76 4.36
CA LYS A 30 -3.34 -16.00 5.15
C LYS A 30 -1.93 -16.48 5.47
N PHE A 31 -1.03 -16.45 4.50
CA PHE A 31 0.38 -16.78 4.70
C PHE A 31 1.03 -15.83 5.72
N GLN A 32 0.86 -14.52 5.56
CA GLN A 32 1.47 -13.55 6.50
C GLN A 32 0.89 -13.66 7.92
N LEU A 33 -0.41 -13.95 8.05
CA LEU A 33 -1.05 -14.19 9.34
C LEU A 33 -0.58 -15.50 10.00
N PHE A 34 -0.25 -16.51 9.20
CA PHE A 34 0.32 -17.77 9.69
C PHE A 34 1.69 -17.55 10.35
N ILE A 35 2.51 -16.65 9.81
CA ILE A 35 3.84 -16.31 10.36
C ILE A 35 3.84 -15.05 11.24
N SER A 36 2.67 -14.54 11.66
CA SER A 36 2.58 -13.29 12.43
C SER A 36 2.90 -13.47 13.92
N SER A 37 3.10 -12.37 14.65
CA SER A 37 3.35 -12.36 16.10
C SER A 37 2.25 -13.00 16.95
N THR A 38 1.01 -13.06 16.46
CA THR A 38 -0.13 -13.72 17.13
C THR A 38 -0.39 -15.14 16.65
N SER A 39 0.53 -15.72 15.86
CA SER A 39 0.48 -17.12 15.44
C SER A 39 0.83 -18.10 16.56
N ASN A 40 0.65 -19.40 16.29
CA ASN A 40 1.10 -20.46 17.18
C ASN A 40 2.64 -20.60 17.16
N ILE A 41 3.18 -21.47 18.02
CA ILE A 41 4.63 -21.70 18.13
C ILE A 41 5.25 -22.06 16.76
N TYR A 42 4.59 -22.92 15.98
CA TYR A 42 5.07 -23.30 14.64
C TYR A 42 5.20 -22.11 13.69
N GLY A 43 4.22 -21.21 13.66
CA GLY A 43 4.27 -19.99 12.83
C GLY A 43 5.42 -19.06 13.23
N LYS A 44 5.65 -18.89 14.54
CA LYS A 44 6.78 -18.11 15.07
C LYS A 44 8.13 -18.75 14.74
N CYS A 45 8.26 -20.06 14.88
CA CYS A 45 9.47 -20.79 14.48
C CYS A 45 9.73 -20.66 12.97
N LEU A 46 8.69 -20.76 12.14
CA LEU A 46 8.80 -20.55 10.70
C LEU A 46 9.26 -19.12 10.38
N PHE A 47 8.71 -18.11 11.06
CA PHE A 47 9.17 -16.72 10.91
C PHE A 47 10.66 -16.57 11.24
N VAL A 48 11.12 -17.11 12.38
CA VAL A 48 12.53 -17.08 12.76
C VAL A 48 13.41 -17.78 11.73
N LEU A 49 12.97 -18.92 11.20
CA LEU A 49 13.69 -19.65 10.15
C LEU A 49 13.76 -18.83 8.84
N ILE A 50 12.66 -18.21 8.42
CA ILE A 50 12.63 -17.29 7.27
C ILE A 50 13.62 -16.13 7.50
N MET A 51 13.57 -15.50 8.66
CA MET A 51 14.46 -14.40 9.02
C MET A 51 15.92 -14.84 9.02
N LEU A 52 16.23 -16.04 9.53
CA LEU A 52 17.58 -16.58 9.55
C LEU A 52 18.09 -16.83 8.12
N VAL A 53 17.29 -17.48 7.27
CA VAL A 53 17.64 -17.75 5.86
C VAL A 53 17.89 -16.45 5.09
N ILE A 54 17.08 -15.43 5.34
CA ILE A 54 17.21 -14.13 4.69
C ILE A 54 18.37 -13.31 5.23
N ASN A 55 18.65 -13.38 6.53
CA ASN A 55 19.81 -12.71 7.11
C ASN A 55 21.11 -13.39 6.68
N LEU A 56 21.15 -14.72 6.48
CA LEU A 56 22.31 -15.38 5.87
C LEU A 56 22.63 -14.82 4.48
N PHE A 57 21.61 -14.40 3.72
CA PHE A 57 21.81 -13.72 2.44
C PHE A 57 22.47 -12.34 2.63
N TYR A 58 21.88 -11.47 3.46
CA TYR A 58 22.40 -10.10 3.65
C TYR A 58 23.74 -10.05 4.39
N CYS A 59 23.97 -10.98 5.33
CA CYS A 59 25.22 -11.06 6.09
C CYS A 59 26.39 -11.58 5.26
N ARG A 60 26.17 -12.23 4.11
CA ARG A 60 27.26 -12.70 3.25
C ARG A 60 28.18 -11.55 2.81
N GLU A 61 27.61 -10.37 2.51
CA GLU A 61 28.40 -9.20 2.12
C GLU A 61 29.12 -8.53 3.30
N LEU A 62 28.66 -8.77 4.54
CA LEU A 62 29.24 -8.21 5.76
C LEU A 62 30.26 -9.14 6.43
N LEU A 63 30.18 -10.45 6.18
CA LEU A 63 31.02 -11.48 6.80
C LEU A 63 32.30 -11.79 6.00
N SER A 64 32.59 -11.09 4.90
CA SER A 64 33.91 -11.22 4.27
C SER A 64 34.98 -10.58 5.15
N LEU A 65 36.13 -11.23 5.32
CA LEU A 65 37.26 -10.74 6.13
C LEU A 65 37.72 -9.32 5.71
N ASP A 66 37.54 -8.95 4.44
CA ASP A 66 37.84 -7.61 3.92
C ASP A 66 36.81 -6.53 4.32
N ALA A 67 35.58 -6.93 4.68
CA ALA A 67 34.51 -6.01 5.11
C ALA A 67 34.73 -5.48 6.54
N VAL A 68 35.53 -6.16 7.37
CA VAL A 68 35.91 -5.70 8.72
C VAL A 68 36.69 -4.38 8.64
N PHE A 69 37.43 -4.16 7.55
CA PHE A 69 38.20 -2.93 7.31
C PHE A 69 37.48 -1.92 6.40
N SER A 70 36.36 -2.29 5.78
CA SER A 70 35.62 -1.45 4.84
C SER A 70 34.11 -1.55 5.07
N PHE A 71 33.61 -0.83 6.08
CA PHE A 71 32.17 -0.78 6.36
C PHE A 71 31.40 -0.22 5.16
N LYS A 72 30.70 -1.10 4.43
CA LYS A 72 29.81 -0.69 3.33
C LYS A 72 28.45 -0.26 3.90
N LEU A 73 28.29 1.04 4.13
CA LEU A 73 27.05 1.66 4.60
C LEU A 73 25.81 1.20 3.79
N SER A 74 25.95 0.99 2.48
CA SER A 74 24.88 0.51 1.62
C SER A 74 24.38 -0.89 1.99
N ALA A 75 25.28 -1.85 2.21
CA ALA A 75 24.93 -3.21 2.62
C ALA A 75 24.24 -3.23 3.99
N PHE A 76 24.71 -2.39 4.92
CA PHE A 76 24.08 -2.23 6.23
C PHE A 76 22.66 -1.66 6.12
N ILE A 77 22.45 -0.62 5.30
CA ILE A 77 21.11 -0.04 5.07
C ILE A 77 20.17 -1.06 4.42
N GLN A 78 20.66 -1.85 3.44
CA GLN A 78 19.86 -2.89 2.80
C GLN A 78 19.45 -3.99 3.79
N LEU A 79 20.37 -4.42 4.68
CA LEU A 79 20.09 -5.37 5.75
C LEU A 79 19.04 -4.80 6.73
N LEU A 80 19.20 -3.55 7.17
CA LEU A 80 18.24 -2.88 8.04
C LEU A 80 16.87 -2.78 7.37
N TYR A 81 16.79 -2.34 6.12
CA TYR A 81 15.55 -2.24 5.38
C TYR A 81 14.84 -3.58 5.25
N GLY A 82 15.57 -4.63 4.86
CA GLY A 82 15.05 -5.98 4.76
C GLY A 82 14.43 -6.43 6.08
N ASN A 83 15.21 -6.37 7.17
CA ASN A 83 14.75 -6.78 8.49
C ASN A 83 13.59 -5.94 9.03
N CYS A 84 13.65 -4.61 8.89
CA CYS A 84 12.60 -3.71 9.33
C CYS A 84 11.26 -4.01 8.64
N LEU A 85 11.26 -4.29 7.33
CA LEU A 85 10.04 -4.69 6.62
C LEU A 85 9.44 -5.98 7.18
N TYR A 86 10.28 -7.01 7.38
CA TYR A 86 9.83 -8.28 8.00
C TYR A 86 9.23 -8.03 9.39
N MET A 87 9.88 -7.21 10.21
CA MET A 87 9.43 -6.90 11.56
C MET A 87 8.12 -6.10 11.57
N VAL A 88 7.95 -5.13 10.68
CA VAL A 88 6.68 -4.38 10.55
C VAL A 88 5.53 -5.34 10.25
N PHE A 89 5.67 -6.23 9.27
CA PHE A 89 4.63 -7.21 8.96
C PHE A 89 4.41 -8.23 10.08
N TYR A 90 5.47 -8.71 10.72
CA TYR A 90 5.38 -9.67 11.83
C TYR A 90 4.59 -9.11 13.03
N PHE A 91 4.93 -7.90 13.46
CA PHE A 91 4.33 -7.30 14.65
C PHE A 91 2.98 -6.63 14.36
N ARG A 92 2.87 -5.87 13.26
CA ARG A 92 1.69 -5.05 12.97
C ARG A 92 0.63 -5.82 12.18
N TYR A 93 0.99 -6.62 11.17
CA TYR A 93 0.02 -7.41 10.39
C TYR A 93 -0.32 -8.72 11.07
N ASN A 94 -1.13 -8.63 12.13
CA ASN A 94 -1.54 -9.77 12.94
C ASN A 94 -3.07 -9.97 12.92
N ARG A 95 -3.53 -11.08 13.52
CA ARG A 95 -4.97 -11.44 13.54
C ARG A 95 -5.85 -10.38 14.19
N ASN A 96 -5.36 -9.66 15.20
CA ASN A 96 -6.13 -8.63 15.90
C ASN A 96 -6.38 -7.43 15.00
N LEU A 97 -5.35 -6.97 14.29
CA LEU A 97 -5.50 -5.86 13.34
C LEU A 97 -6.45 -6.25 12.21
N VAL A 98 -6.26 -7.43 11.59
CA VAL A 98 -7.13 -7.87 10.49
C VAL A 98 -8.58 -7.99 10.94
N LYS A 99 -8.82 -8.46 12.17
CA LYS A 99 -10.17 -8.47 12.77
C LYS A 99 -10.74 -7.06 12.89
N GLN A 100 -10.00 -6.09 13.44
CA GLN A 100 -10.46 -4.70 13.56
C GLN A 100 -10.78 -4.08 12.20
N ILE A 101 -9.95 -4.31 11.17
CA ILE A 101 -10.19 -3.83 9.82
C ILE A 101 -11.48 -4.46 9.25
N ASN A 102 -11.66 -5.78 9.42
CA ASN A 102 -12.87 -6.47 8.99
C ASN A 102 -14.13 -5.96 9.73
N ASP A 103 -14.04 -5.70 11.03
CA ASP A 103 -15.16 -5.20 11.82
C ASP A 103 -15.60 -3.81 11.35
N HIS A 104 -14.65 -2.90 11.11
CA HIS A 104 -14.92 -1.58 10.53
C HIS A 104 -15.47 -1.67 9.10
N TRP A 105 -14.92 -2.56 8.27
CA TRP A 105 -15.40 -2.78 6.90
C TRP A 105 -16.84 -3.31 6.87
N ASN A 106 -17.14 -4.35 7.65
CA ASN A 106 -18.47 -4.93 7.74
C ASN A 106 -19.49 -3.91 8.28
N SER A 107 -19.09 -3.06 9.22
CA SER A 107 -19.94 -1.98 9.76
C SER A 107 -20.36 -0.95 8.71
N LEU A 108 -19.54 -0.73 7.66
CA LEU A 108 -19.90 0.16 6.56
C LEU A 108 -21.05 -0.41 5.70
N GLN A 109 -21.27 -1.72 5.72
CA GLN A 109 -22.25 -2.45 4.91
C GLN A 109 -22.07 -2.20 3.40
N ILE A 110 -20.84 -1.94 2.96
CA ILE A 110 -20.48 -1.67 1.56
C ILE A 110 -20.72 -2.89 0.68
N ASP A 111 -20.63 -4.08 1.25
CA ASP A 111 -20.84 -5.31 0.50
C ASP A 111 -22.26 -5.40 -0.08
N TYR A 112 -23.25 -4.60 0.32
CA TYR A 112 -24.56 -4.63 -0.34
C TYR A 112 -24.68 -3.65 -1.52
N ASP A 113 -23.62 -2.88 -1.83
CA ASP A 113 -23.60 -1.89 -2.89
C ASP A 113 -22.81 -2.36 -4.12
N TYR A 114 -23.53 -2.60 -5.23
CA TYR A 114 -22.95 -3.11 -6.48
C TYR A 114 -21.90 -2.17 -7.10
N GLU A 115 -22.17 -0.86 -7.14
CA GLU A 115 -21.25 0.13 -7.73
C GLU A 115 -19.91 0.14 -6.99
N THR A 116 -19.95 0.07 -5.66
CA THR A 116 -18.75 0.06 -4.84
C THR A 116 -17.97 -1.26 -4.96
N ARG A 117 -18.66 -2.41 -5.02
CA ARG A 117 -17.99 -3.70 -5.30
C ARG A 117 -17.33 -3.72 -6.68
N LYS A 118 -18.03 -3.23 -7.70
CA LYS A 118 -17.51 -3.08 -9.06
C LYS A 118 -16.27 -2.19 -9.05
N TYR A 119 -16.31 -1.05 -8.37
CA TYR A 119 -15.16 -0.16 -8.20
C TYR A 119 -13.96 -0.89 -7.59
N PHE A 120 -14.16 -1.60 -6.47
CA PHE A 120 -13.09 -2.32 -5.79
C PHE A 120 -12.41 -3.36 -6.69
N TRP A 121 -13.19 -4.24 -7.32
CA TRP A 121 -12.64 -5.36 -8.09
C TRP A 121 -12.00 -4.93 -9.40
N THR A 122 -12.58 -3.95 -10.10
CA THR A 122 -12.00 -3.42 -11.34
C THR A 122 -10.64 -2.80 -11.08
N HIS A 123 -10.52 -1.95 -10.06
CA HIS A 123 -9.24 -1.33 -9.71
C HIS A 123 -8.25 -2.38 -9.19
N THR A 124 -8.66 -3.21 -8.24
CA THR A 124 -7.80 -4.26 -7.67
C THR A 124 -7.24 -5.20 -8.75
N ALA A 125 -8.04 -5.58 -9.75
CA ALA A 125 -7.57 -6.43 -10.85
C ALA A 125 -6.50 -5.74 -11.71
N ILE A 126 -6.71 -4.46 -12.06
CA ILE A 126 -5.76 -3.68 -12.86
C ILE A 126 -4.40 -3.59 -12.15
N TYR A 127 -4.40 -3.20 -10.86
CA TYR A 127 -3.15 -3.03 -10.12
C TYR A 127 -2.46 -4.35 -9.78
N ARG A 128 -3.22 -5.42 -9.50
CA ARG A 128 -2.62 -6.77 -9.32
C ARG A 128 -1.94 -7.26 -10.59
N ARG A 129 -2.55 -7.06 -11.76
CA ARG A 129 -1.92 -7.40 -13.05
C ARG A 129 -0.63 -6.62 -13.25
N LEU A 130 -0.66 -5.31 -13.02
CA LEU A 130 0.52 -4.46 -13.15
C LEU A 130 1.64 -4.85 -12.16
N LEU A 131 1.29 -5.18 -10.92
CA LEU A 131 2.22 -5.71 -9.92
C LEU A 131 2.86 -7.01 -10.39
N TYR A 132 2.07 -7.98 -10.85
CA TYR A 132 2.62 -9.25 -11.33
C TYR A 132 3.54 -9.07 -12.53
N VAL A 133 3.19 -8.21 -13.49
CA VAL A 133 4.06 -7.90 -14.63
C VAL A 133 5.39 -7.31 -14.16
N LEU A 134 5.36 -6.30 -13.28
CA LEU A 134 6.57 -5.67 -12.77
C LEU A 134 7.45 -6.62 -11.96
N TYR A 135 6.86 -7.46 -11.11
CA TYR A 135 7.61 -8.44 -10.31
C TYR A 135 8.19 -9.57 -11.16
N THR A 136 7.48 -10.03 -12.18
CA THR A 136 8.01 -11.02 -13.13
C THR A 136 9.20 -10.44 -13.91
N LEU A 137 9.09 -9.19 -14.40
CA LEU A 137 10.21 -8.51 -15.06
C LEU A 137 11.40 -8.33 -14.11
N PHE A 138 11.15 -7.87 -12.88
CA PHE A 138 12.19 -7.73 -11.86
C PHE A 138 12.86 -9.07 -11.54
N PHE A 139 12.09 -10.15 -11.44
CA PHE A 139 12.60 -11.49 -11.20
C PHE A 139 13.48 -11.98 -12.34
N ILE A 140 13.04 -11.79 -13.60
CA ILE A 140 13.82 -12.17 -14.78
C ILE A 140 15.17 -11.42 -14.76
N ILE A 141 15.16 -10.10 -14.58
CA ILE A 141 16.40 -9.31 -14.55
C ILE A 141 17.31 -9.74 -13.40
N SER A 142 16.75 -9.93 -12.20
CA SER A 142 17.53 -10.20 -10.99
C SER A 142 18.05 -11.64 -10.90
N CYS A 143 17.38 -12.61 -11.51
CA CYS A 143 17.78 -14.02 -11.46
C CYS A 143 18.62 -14.45 -12.67
N PHE A 144 18.32 -13.96 -13.87
CA PHE A 144 19.08 -14.37 -15.06
C PHE A 144 20.46 -13.71 -15.14
N HIS A 145 20.61 -12.49 -14.63
CA HIS A 145 21.90 -11.79 -14.66
C HIS A 145 23.01 -12.49 -13.85
N PRO A 146 22.78 -12.91 -12.58
CA PRO A 146 23.76 -13.70 -11.85
C PRO A 146 24.01 -15.08 -12.47
N ILE A 147 22.99 -15.75 -12.99
CA ILE A 147 23.16 -17.07 -13.63
C ILE A 147 24.10 -16.97 -14.85
N PHE A 148 23.99 -15.90 -15.63
CA PHE A 148 24.87 -15.64 -16.76
C PHE A 148 26.32 -15.40 -16.33
N LEU A 149 26.53 -14.58 -15.28
CA LEU A 149 27.88 -14.24 -14.78
C LEU A 149 28.57 -15.41 -14.06
N TYR A 150 27.82 -16.26 -13.34
CA TYR A 150 28.37 -17.32 -12.50
C TYR A 150 28.35 -18.71 -13.14
N ASN A 151 28.07 -18.80 -14.46
CA ASN A 151 27.88 -20.06 -15.18
C ASN A 151 29.13 -20.98 -15.25
N GLY A 152 30.23 -20.62 -14.59
CA GLY A 152 31.46 -21.42 -14.49
C GLY A 152 31.93 -21.71 -13.05
N GLN A 153 31.23 -21.24 -12.01
CA GLN A 153 31.61 -21.47 -10.61
C GLN A 153 30.62 -22.41 -9.92
N HIS A 154 30.95 -23.70 -9.84
CA HIS A 154 30.16 -24.70 -9.12
C HIS A 154 30.24 -24.51 -7.59
N ASN A 155 29.58 -23.49 -7.08
CA ASN A 155 29.52 -23.23 -5.64
C ASN A 155 28.12 -23.59 -5.11
N ILE A 156 28.06 -24.63 -4.26
CA ILE A 156 26.83 -25.09 -3.59
C ILE A 156 26.11 -23.93 -2.88
N VAL A 157 26.85 -22.96 -2.33
CA VAL A 157 26.27 -21.78 -1.67
C VAL A 157 25.49 -20.90 -2.66
N ILE A 158 25.96 -20.78 -3.91
CA ILE A 158 25.27 -20.01 -4.96
C ILE A 158 23.98 -20.71 -5.39
N TYR A 159 23.99 -22.04 -5.51
CA TYR A 159 22.79 -22.81 -5.83
C TYR A 159 21.75 -22.76 -4.70
N PHE A 160 22.17 -22.91 -3.44
CA PHE A 160 21.29 -22.75 -2.29
C PHE A 160 20.64 -21.36 -2.28
N TYR A 161 21.42 -20.32 -2.56
CA TYR A 161 20.93 -18.96 -2.67
C TYR A 161 19.88 -18.80 -3.79
N LEU A 162 20.19 -19.25 -5.01
CA LEU A 162 19.31 -19.08 -6.18
C LEU A 162 18.03 -19.91 -6.08
N LEU A 163 18.11 -21.13 -5.54
CA LEU A 163 16.99 -22.07 -5.52
C LEU A 163 16.12 -21.97 -4.27
N VAL A 164 16.67 -21.49 -3.13
CA VAL A 164 15.95 -21.47 -1.85
C VAL A 164 15.75 -20.03 -1.36
N CYS A 165 16.83 -19.27 -1.15
CA CYS A 165 16.74 -17.95 -0.51
C CYS A 165 16.01 -16.92 -1.40
N SER A 166 16.38 -16.84 -2.68
CA SER A 166 15.81 -15.86 -3.61
C SER A 166 14.30 -16.07 -3.84
N PRO A 167 13.82 -17.29 -4.17
CA PRO A 167 12.38 -17.53 -4.31
C PRO A 167 11.58 -17.25 -3.03
N LEU A 168 12.12 -17.62 -1.86
CA LEU A 168 11.47 -17.37 -0.58
C LEU A 168 11.33 -15.86 -0.28
N SER A 169 12.42 -15.11 -0.48
CA SER A 169 12.42 -13.65 -0.31
C SER A 169 11.46 -12.97 -1.29
N LEU A 170 11.46 -13.41 -2.55
CA LEU A 170 10.55 -12.90 -3.59
C LEU A 170 9.09 -13.19 -3.24
N PHE A 171 8.76 -14.41 -2.82
CA PHE A 171 7.41 -14.80 -2.44
C PHE A 171 6.88 -13.94 -1.27
N ASN A 172 7.69 -13.75 -0.23
CA ASN A 172 7.35 -12.87 0.88
C ASN A 172 7.11 -11.43 0.41
N ARG A 173 8.01 -10.90 -0.43
CA ARG A 173 7.87 -9.56 -0.99
C ARG A 173 6.59 -9.42 -1.80
N ILE A 174 6.26 -10.37 -2.68
CA ILE A 174 4.98 -10.38 -3.41
C ILE A 174 3.81 -10.36 -2.43
N CYS A 175 3.85 -11.19 -1.38
CA CYS A 175 2.78 -11.24 -0.38
C CYS A 175 2.55 -9.88 0.29
N TRP A 176 3.62 -9.22 0.70
CA TRP A 176 3.57 -7.90 1.34
C TRP A 176 2.98 -6.83 0.43
N ASN A 177 3.40 -6.79 -0.83
CA ASN A 177 2.86 -5.82 -1.76
C ASN A 177 1.39 -6.09 -2.04
N CYS A 178 0.98 -7.36 -2.20
CA CYS A 178 -0.43 -7.72 -2.32
C CYS A 178 -1.26 -7.25 -1.12
N ILE A 179 -0.74 -7.40 0.10
CA ILE A 179 -1.38 -6.89 1.32
C ILE A 179 -1.45 -5.37 1.29
N TYR A 180 -0.33 -4.69 1.03
CA TYR A 180 -0.23 -3.23 0.98
C TYR A 180 -1.23 -2.62 -0.01
N PHE A 181 -1.24 -3.09 -1.26
CA PHE A 181 -2.20 -2.65 -2.27
C PHE A 181 -3.63 -2.97 -1.86
N GLY A 182 -3.89 -4.18 -1.36
CA GLY A 182 -5.22 -4.60 -0.95
C GLY A 182 -5.81 -3.70 0.13
N LEU A 183 -5.01 -3.34 1.13
CA LEU A 183 -5.41 -2.44 2.20
C LEU A 183 -5.69 -1.01 1.69
N ILE A 184 -4.83 -0.46 0.83
CA ILE A 184 -5.06 0.88 0.25
C ILE A 184 -6.32 0.91 -0.61
N HIS A 185 -6.59 -0.15 -1.39
CA HIS A 185 -7.80 -0.23 -2.20
C HIS A 185 -9.05 -0.29 -1.35
N LEU A 186 -8.99 -1.01 -0.24
CA LEU A 186 -10.07 -1.10 0.73
C LEU A 186 -10.36 0.28 1.34
N ALA A 187 -9.32 1.03 1.74
CA ALA A 187 -9.42 2.43 2.16
C ALA A 187 -10.04 3.34 1.08
N GLN A 188 -9.51 3.30 -0.16
CA GLN A 188 -10.04 4.10 -1.27
C GLN A 188 -11.52 3.81 -1.55
N THR A 189 -11.92 2.53 -1.44
CA THR A 189 -13.29 2.09 -1.71
C THR A 189 -14.23 2.58 -0.61
N ALA A 190 -13.79 2.54 0.66
CA ALA A 190 -14.56 3.07 1.77
C ALA A 190 -14.82 4.59 1.66
N VAL A 191 -13.85 5.35 1.14
CA VAL A 191 -14.03 6.79 0.89
C VAL A 191 -14.88 7.04 -0.35
N GLU A 192 -14.66 6.29 -1.44
CA GLU A 192 -15.44 6.40 -2.68
C GLU A 192 -16.93 6.12 -2.44
N PHE A 193 -17.25 5.15 -1.59
CA PHE A 193 -18.63 4.85 -1.22
C PHE A 193 -19.36 6.07 -0.66
N ASN A 194 -18.72 6.83 0.24
CA ASN A 194 -19.30 8.05 0.80
C ASN A 194 -19.44 9.13 -0.29
N LEU A 195 -18.43 9.28 -1.15
CA LEU A 195 -18.44 10.24 -2.26
C LEU A 195 -19.59 9.97 -3.24
N VAL A 196 -19.80 8.70 -3.64
CA VAL A 196 -20.89 8.30 -4.53
C VAL A 196 -22.25 8.62 -3.92
N LYS A 197 -22.43 8.34 -2.62
CA LYS A 197 -23.68 8.67 -1.92
C LYS A 197 -23.94 10.17 -1.83
N LEU A 198 -22.90 10.96 -1.56
CA LEU A 198 -23.00 12.43 -1.52
C LEU A 198 -23.32 13.00 -2.90
N LYS A 199 -22.70 12.49 -3.97
CA LYS A 199 -23.00 12.88 -5.36
C LYS A 199 -24.46 12.59 -5.72
N LYS A 200 -24.95 11.39 -5.39
CA LYS A 200 -26.36 11.00 -5.61
C LYS A 200 -27.31 11.93 -4.85
N MET A 201 -27.03 12.20 -3.58
CA MET A 201 -27.83 13.11 -2.75
C MET A 201 -27.87 14.53 -3.31
N LEU A 202 -26.72 15.08 -3.74
CA LEU A 202 -26.65 16.42 -4.34
C LEU A 202 -27.40 16.50 -5.67
N HIS A 203 -27.39 15.41 -6.46
CA HIS A 203 -28.12 15.34 -7.72
C HIS A 203 -29.63 15.26 -7.50
N GLU A 204 -30.08 14.45 -6.54
CA GLU A 204 -31.49 14.33 -6.16
C GLU A 204 -32.02 15.66 -5.61
N SER A 205 -31.23 16.37 -4.78
CA SER A 205 -31.61 17.70 -4.27
C SER A 205 -31.67 18.80 -5.34
N ARG A 206 -31.24 18.52 -6.57
CA ARG A 206 -31.34 19.47 -7.71
C ARG A 206 -32.56 19.19 -8.58
N LYS A 207 -33.05 17.96 -8.62
CA LYS A 207 -34.11 17.53 -9.54
C LYS A 207 -35.50 17.82 -9.02
N ASP A 208 -35.68 17.62 -7.73
CA ASP A 208 -36.93 17.91 -7.04
C ASP A 208 -36.60 19.00 -6.02
N GLU A 209 -37.42 20.04 -5.84
CA GLU A 209 -37.33 20.99 -4.71
C GLU A 209 -37.56 20.31 -3.34
N LYS A 210 -37.24 19.02 -3.21
CA LYS A 210 -37.31 18.22 -2.00
C LYS A 210 -36.22 18.67 -1.05
N SER A 211 -36.67 19.04 0.15
CA SER A 211 -35.79 19.31 1.28
C SER A 211 -34.86 18.13 1.55
N LEU A 212 -33.58 18.41 1.78
CA LEU A 212 -32.58 17.41 2.15
C LEU A 212 -33.03 16.58 3.36
N ASN A 213 -32.86 15.26 3.27
CA ASN A 213 -33.21 14.36 4.37
C ASN A 213 -32.10 14.31 5.42
N ILE A 214 -32.40 14.81 6.63
CA ILE A 214 -31.45 14.84 7.75
C ILE A 214 -30.96 13.43 8.16
N ASN A 215 -31.82 12.41 8.09
CA ASN A 215 -31.44 11.04 8.44
C ASN A 215 -30.45 10.47 7.43
N ALA A 216 -30.58 10.85 6.16
CA ALA A 216 -29.64 10.45 5.12
C ALA A 216 -28.27 11.11 5.34
N ILE A 217 -28.22 12.41 5.68
CA ILE A 217 -26.97 13.11 6.02
C ILE A 217 -26.31 12.49 7.26
N LYS A 218 -27.08 12.23 8.32
CA LYS A 218 -26.59 11.55 9.53
C LYS A 218 -25.98 10.19 9.23
N ASN A 219 -26.65 9.39 8.40
CA ASN A 219 -26.15 8.07 8.00
C ASN A 219 -24.85 8.19 7.21
N ILE A 220 -24.75 9.11 6.24
CA ILE A 220 -23.50 9.32 5.50
C ILE A 220 -22.38 9.81 6.43
N ARG A 221 -22.65 10.72 7.36
CA ARG A 221 -21.66 11.18 8.36
C ARG A 221 -21.15 10.01 9.21
N HIS A 222 -22.06 9.15 9.68
CA HIS A 222 -21.68 7.96 10.44
C HIS A 222 -20.79 7.01 9.62
N LYS A 223 -21.11 6.80 8.34
CA LYS A 223 -20.28 5.97 7.45
C LYS A 223 -18.95 6.64 7.09
N TYR A 224 -18.91 7.96 7.00
CA TYR A 224 -17.65 8.70 6.87
C TYR A 224 -16.74 8.50 8.07
N LEU A 225 -17.28 8.60 9.28
CA LEU A 225 -16.59 8.30 10.53
C LEU A 225 -16.04 6.88 10.60
N LEU A 226 -16.81 5.90 10.14
CA LEU A 226 -16.35 4.51 10.03
C LEU A 226 -15.22 4.38 9.00
N SER A 227 -15.28 5.10 7.88
CA SER A 227 -14.18 5.17 6.91
C SER A 227 -12.94 5.81 7.50
N CYS A 228 -13.04 6.85 8.34
CA CYS A 228 -11.91 7.43 9.08
C CYS A 228 -11.22 6.35 9.92
N ARG A 229 -11.98 5.68 10.80
CA ARG A 229 -11.45 4.63 11.71
C ARG A 229 -10.80 3.49 10.94
N LEU A 230 -11.40 3.09 9.82
CA LEU A 230 -10.86 2.06 8.94
C LEU A 230 -9.49 2.48 8.37
N VAL A 231 -9.38 3.71 7.86
CA VAL A 231 -8.12 4.23 7.31
C VAL A 231 -7.08 4.37 8.40
N ASP A 232 -7.44 4.84 9.59
CA ASP A 232 -6.52 4.93 10.74
C ASP A 232 -5.93 3.55 11.09
N LYS A 233 -6.76 2.50 11.10
CA LYS A 233 -6.29 1.13 11.33
C LYS A 233 -5.40 0.59 10.22
N ILE A 234 -5.69 0.94 8.98
CA ILE A 234 -4.80 0.57 7.86
C ILE A 234 -3.48 1.35 7.94
N ASN A 235 -3.52 2.60 8.41
CA ASN A 235 -2.38 3.48 8.53
C ASN A 235 -1.34 2.97 9.55
N GLU A 236 -1.75 2.18 10.56
CA GLU A 236 -0.84 1.49 11.49
C GLU A 236 0.20 0.59 10.78
N ILE A 237 -0.08 0.15 9.54
CA ILE A 237 0.84 -0.62 8.71
C ILE A 237 1.34 0.20 7.53
N VAL A 238 0.46 0.89 6.82
CA VAL A 238 0.84 1.60 5.59
C VAL A 238 1.86 2.69 5.90
N SER A 239 1.71 3.41 7.02
CA SER A 239 2.60 4.51 7.39
C SER A 239 4.07 4.10 7.58
N PRO A 240 4.41 3.12 8.44
CA PRO A 240 5.80 2.68 8.58
C PRO A 240 6.35 2.04 7.31
N LEU A 241 5.52 1.33 6.53
CA LEU A 241 5.97 0.75 5.25
C LEU A 241 6.35 1.82 4.25
N GLN A 242 5.58 2.90 4.15
CA GLN A 242 5.92 4.02 3.27
C GLN A 242 7.25 4.66 3.64
N PHE A 243 7.47 4.90 4.92
CA PHE A 243 8.75 5.43 5.41
C PHE A 243 9.92 4.55 4.96
N LEU A 244 9.85 3.24 5.24
CA LEU A 244 10.90 2.29 4.86
C LEU A 244 11.13 2.25 3.35
N ILE A 245 10.07 2.23 2.56
CA ILE A 245 10.14 2.20 1.08
C ILE A 245 10.89 3.43 0.54
N PHE A 246 10.61 4.62 1.09
CA PHE A 246 11.28 5.85 0.69
C PHE A 246 12.73 5.91 1.19
N THR A 247 13.03 5.44 2.40
CA THR A 247 14.42 5.33 2.88
C THR A 247 15.24 4.41 1.96
N ASN A 248 14.66 3.29 1.52
CA ASN A 248 15.31 2.38 0.58
C ASN A 248 15.51 3.02 -0.81
N LEU A 249 14.57 3.88 -1.26
CA LEU A 249 14.78 4.65 -2.49
C LEU A 249 15.99 5.57 -2.39
N ILE A 250 16.11 6.34 -1.30
CA ILE A 250 17.24 7.24 -1.09
C ILE A 250 18.55 6.46 -1.12
N ALA A 251 18.62 5.35 -0.38
CA ALA A 251 19.83 4.55 -0.30
C ALA A 251 20.29 4.03 -1.66
N ASN A 252 19.37 3.45 -2.45
CA ASN A 252 19.68 2.94 -3.78
C ASN A 252 19.98 4.07 -4.77
N ALA A 253 19.28 5.21 -4.67
CA ALA A 253 19.54 6.38 -5.50
C ALA A 253 20.94 6.95 -5.25
N CYS A 254 21.31 7.17 -3.99
CA CYS A 254 22.63 7.66 -3.62
C CYS A 254 23.73 6.70 -4.09
N GLN A 255 23.52 5.39 -3.95
CA GLN A 255 24.47 4.38 -4.42
C GLN A 255 24.64 4.42 -5.94
N LEU A 256 23.54 4.51 -6.70
CA LEU A 256 23.58 4.63 -8.16
C LEU A 256 24.24 5.94 -8.61
N SER A 257 23.90 7.06 -7.97
CA SER A 257 24.52 8.36 -8.27
C SER A 257 26.02 8.33 -8.00
N TYR A 258 26.45 7.74 -6.88
CA TYR A 258 27.87 7.57 -6.58
C TYR A 258 28.55 6.68 -7.63
N SER A 259 27.95 5.54 -7.99
CA SER A 259 28.56 4.62 -8.95
C SER A 259 28.68 5.21 -10.35
N LEU A 260 27.70 6.01 -10.78
CA LEU A 260 27.73 6.70 -12.07
C LEU A 260 28.76 7.85 -12.12
N LEU A 261 29.00 8.52 -10.99
CA LEU A 261 29.92 9.67 -10.91
C LEU A 261 31.38 9.28 -10.67
N TYR A 262 31.63 8.23 -9.88
CA TYR A 262 32.96 7.97 -9.32
C TYR A 262 33.54 6.60 -9.63
N ASN A 263 32.74 5.62 -10.09
CA ASN A 263 33.22 4.28 -10.38
C ASN A 263 33.26 4.00 -11.88
N GLU A 264 34.39 3.47 -12.37
CA GLU A 264 34.47 2.84 -13.68
C GLU A 264 33.76 1.47 -13.64
N GLN A 265 32.44 1.49 -13.84
CA GLN A 265 31.64 0.28 -14.01
C GLN A 265 31.52 -0.11 -15.48
N ASN A 266 31.37 -1.41 -15.75
CA ASN A 266 31.00 -1.90 -17.07
C ASN A 266 29.65 -1.29 -17.51
N GLU A 267 29.52 -0.99 -18.80
CA GLU A 267 28.29 -0.37 -19.36
C GLU A 267 27.02 -1.22 -19.12
N LEU A 268 27.16 -2.56 -19.10
CA LEU A 268 26.06 -3.46 -18.78
C LEU A 268 25.59 -3.31 -17.32
N ASP A 269 26.50 -3.18 -16.37
CA ASP A 269 26.17 -3.02 -14.95
C ASP A 269 25.48 -1.67 -14.71
N LYS A 270 25.93 -0.61 -15.40
CA LYS A 270 25.28 0.72 -15.39
C LYS A 270 23.85 0.64 -15.93
N LEU A 271 23.66 -0.01 -17.09
CA LEU A 271 22.34 -0.17 -17.70
C LEU A 271 21.38 -0.92 -16.78
N LEU A 272 21.85 -2.02 -16.16
CA LEU A 272 21.04 -2.81 -15.23
C LEU A 272 20.69 -2.05 -13.96
N GLY A 273 21.65 -1.32 -13.37
CA GLY A 273 21.40 -0.45 -12.23
C GLY A 273 20.34 0.61 -12.53
N ASN A 274 20.41 1.24 -13.70
CA ASN A 274 19.42 2.21 -14.15
C ASN A 274 18.02 1.58 -14.32
N ILE A 275 17.92 0.40 -14.94
CA ILE A 275 16.65 -0.33 -15.10
C ILE A 275 16.05 -0.71 -13.75
N GLN A 276 16.86 -1.23 -12.83
CA GLN A 276 16.42 -1.60 -11.48
C GLN A 276 15.91 -0.37 -10.71
N MET A 277 16.65 0.74 -10.75
CA MET A 277 16.25 1.97 -10.09
C MET A 277 14.97 2.57 -10.70
N GLY A 278 14.83 2.55 -12.02
CA GLY A 278 13.60 2.94 -12.72
C GLY A 278 12.40 2.10 -12.28
N SER A 279 12.57 0.78 -12.12
CA SER A 279 11.52 -0.11 -11.61
C SER A 279 11.14 0.19 -10.16
N ILE A 280 12.13 0.47 -9.29
CA ILE A 280 11.88 0.88 -7.89
C ILE A 280 11.11 2.20 -7.87
N LEU A 281 11.53 3.20 -8.65
CA LEU A 281 10.87 4.50 -8.73
C LEU A 281 9.41 4.35 -9.20
N MET A 282 9.15 3.54 -10.23
CA MET A 282 7.79 3.28 -10.72
C MET A 282 6.89 2.65 -9.65
N HIS A 283 7.40 1.71 -8.84
CA HIS A 283 6.63 1.14 -7.72
C HIS A 283 6.28 2.21 -6.68
N ILE A 284 7.23 3.09 -6.36
CA ILE A 284 7.03 4.11 -5.33
C ILE A 284 6.04 5.18 -5.81
N LEU A 285 6.15 5.60 -7.06
CA LEU A 285 5.17 6.49 -7.69
C LEU A 285 3.76 5.89 -7.67
N LEU A 286 3.64 4.58 -7.90
CA LEU A 286 2.36 3.89 -7.83
C LEU A 286 1.79 3.85 -6.40
N TYR A 287 2.63 3.52 -5.40
CA TYR A 287 2.22 3.50 -3.99
C TYR A 287 1.79 4.87 -3.48
N THR A 288 2.59 5.88 -3.78
CA THR A 288 2.31 7.27 -3.39
C THR A 288 1.06 7.79 -4.08
N HIS A 289 0.89 7.52 -5.37
CA HIS A 289 -0.33 7.89 -6.09
C HIS A 289 -1.58 7.30 -5.43
N LEU A 290 -1.57 6.00 -5.13
CA LEU A 290 -2.72 5.34 -4.51
C LEU A 290 -3.02 5.84 -3.10
N THR A 291 -1.99 6.10 -2.30
CA THR A 291 -2.19 6.61 -0.94
C THR A 291 -2.71 8.04 -0.92
N VAL A 292 -2.18 8.93 -1.77
CA VAL A 292 -2.70 10.30 -1.91
C VAL A 292 -4.10 10.34 -2.50
N LYS A 293 -4.47 9.38 -3.35
CA LYS A 293 -5.83 9.29 -3.90
C LYS A 293 -6.89 9.09 -2.81
N VAL A 294 -6.57 8.47 -1.68
CA VAL A 294 -7.50 8.38 -0.52
C VAL A 294 -7.80 9.78 0.01
N HIS A 295 -6.76 10.57 0.26
CA HIS A 295 -6.87 11.94 0.75
C HIS A 295 -7.62 12.84 -0.22
N LYS A 296 -7.28 12.80 -1.51
CA LYS A 296 -7.98 13.57 -2.55
C LYS A 296 -9.49 13.27 -2.57
N LYS A 297 -9.88 11.99 -2.52
CA LYS A 297 -11.31 11.60 -2.49
C LYS A 297 -12.01 12.03 -1.20
N SER A 298 -11.29 12.05 -0.08
CA SER A 298 -11.82 12.57 1.18
C SER A 298 -12.13 14.06 1.08
N GLN A 299 -11.19 14.85 0.53
CA GLN A 299 -11.41 16.28 0.29
C GLN A 299 -12.56 16.52 -0.69
N GLU A 300 -12.66 15.73 -1.76
CA GLU A 300 -13.81 15.79 -2.67
C GLU A 300 -15.12 15.52 -1.93
N SER A 301 -15.16 14.52 -1.04
CA SER A 301 -16.35 14.23 -0.22
C SER A 301 -16.76 15.42 0.64
N LEU A 302 -15.80 16.04 1.34
CA LEU A 302 -16.05 17.24 2.15
C LEU A 302 -16.53 18.42 1.29
N ALA A 303 -15.97 18.60 0.09
CA ALA A 303 -16.43 19.63 -0.85
C ALA A 303 -17.89 19.40 -1.31
N PHE A 304 -18.32 18.15 -1.50
CA PHE A 304 -19.72 17.83 -1.77
C PHE A 304 -20.62 18.09 -0.56
N VAL A 305 -20.16 17.79 0.65
CA VAL A 305 -20.88 18.14 1.89
C VAL A 305 -21.06 19.65 2.03
N TYR A 306 -20.01 20.43 1.73
CA TYR A 306 -20.10 21.90 1.70
C TYR A 306 -21.10 22.38 0.64
N LYS A 307 -21.10 21.80 -0.57
CA LYS A 307 -22.11 22.14 -1.59
C LYS A 307 -23.54 21.83 -1.13
N LEU A 308 -23.74 20.82 -0.27
CA LEU A 308 -25.05 20.51 0.32
C LEU A 308 -25.48 21.55 1.35
N SER A 309 -24.56 22.20 2.10
CA SER A 309 -24.94 23.26 3.05
C SER A 309 -25.57 24.45 2.35
N LEU A 310 -25.09 24.77 1.13
CA LEU A 310 -25.61 25.85 0.29
C LEU A 310 -27.01 25.56 -0.29
N LYS A 311 -27.54 24.35 -0.07
CA LYS A 311 -28.85 23.90 -0.58
C LYS A 311 -29.91 23.79 0.50
N THR A 312 -29.62 24.18 1.74
CA THR A 312 -30.60 24.12 2.83
C THR A 312 -30.67 25.42 3.60
N ASN A 313 -31.89 25.84 3.93
CA ASN A 313 -32.16 26.96 4.84
C ASN A 313 -32.49 26.47 6.26
N SER A 314 -32.42 25.16 6.51
CA SER A 314 -32.75 24.58 7.82
C SER A 314 -31.53 24.60 8.73
N MET A 315 -31.62 25.32 9.85
CA MET A 315 -30.58 25.34 10.89
C MET A 315 -30.23 23.94 11.41
N ARG A 316 -31.22 23.04 11.51
CA ARG A 316 -31.00 21.67 11.98
C ARG A 316 -30.14 20.86 10.99
N LEU A 317 -30.36 21.03 9.68
CA LEU A 317 -29.54 20.42 8.65
C LEU A 317 -28.15 21.04 8.61
N LEU A 318 -28.07 22.38 8.74
CA LEU A 318 -26.82 23.11 8.77
C LEU A 318 -25.93 22.65 9.92
N ASN A 319 -26.48 22.42 11.11
CA ASN A 319 -25.75 21.88 12.26
C ASN A 319 -25.18 20.48 11.99
N GLU A 320 -25.95 19.57 11.39
CA GLU A 320 -25.43 18.24 11.03
C GLU A 320 -24.34 18.31 9.96
N ILE A 321 -24.47 19.23 8.99
CA ILE A 321 -23.46 19.45 7.95
C ILE A 321 -22.19 20.05 8.55
N SER A 322 -22.32 21.03 9.45
CA SER A 322 -21.19 21.61 10.20
C SER A 322 -20.45 20.54 10.99
N LEU A 323 -21.18 19.65 11.70
CA LEU A 323 -20.57 18.51 12.39
C LEU A 323 -19.85 17.56 11.44
N PHE A 324 -20.34 17.37 10.22
CA PHE A 324 -19.65 16.56 9.21
C PHE A 324 -18.36 17.27 8.77
N LEU A 325 -18.43 18.55 8.40
CA LEU A 325 -17.27 19.32 7.93
C LEU A 325 -16.18 19.49 9.00
N ASN A 326 -16.52 19.44 10.28
CA ASN A 326 -15.56 19.56 11.38
C ASN A 326 -14.75 18.27 11.66
N HIS A 327 -14.86 17.24 10.82
CA HIS A 327 -14.04 16.03 10.96
C HIS A 327 -12.68 16.17 10.28
N ASN A 328 -11.68 15.51 10.86
CA ASN A 328 -10.35 15.43 10.27
C ASN A 328 -10.39 14.76 8.90
N GLU A 329 -9.52 15.24 8.00
CA GLU A 329 -9.34 14.67 6.68
C GLU A 329 -8.85 13.21 6.77
N ILE A 330 -9.40 12.35 5.91
CA ILE A 330 -8.97 10.94 5.82
C ILE A 330 -7.74 10.86 4.94
N GLY A 331 -6.65 10.26 5.43
CA GLY A 331 -5.47 9.97 4.60
C GLY A 331 -4.41 9.16 5.34
N PHE A 332 -3.34 8.84 4.64
CA PHE A 332 -2.20 8.10 5.21
C PHE A 332 -1.09 9.05 5.62
N THR A 333 -0.34 8.69 6.65
CA THR A 333 0.82 9.47 7.12
C THR A 333 2.13 8.88 6.63
N PHE A 334 3.15 9.71 6.46
CA PHE A 334 4.52 9.27 6.18
C PHE A 334 5.26 8.97 7.49
N GLY A 335 5.40 7.70 7.87
CA GLY A 335 6.08 7.28 9.11
C GLY A 335 5.51 7.91 10.41
N GLY A 336 4.24 8.35 10.40
CA GLY A 336 3.62 9.09 11.49
C GLY A 336 4.00 10.58 11.59
N MET A 337 4.80 11.11 10.67
CA MET A 337 5.32 12.49 10.73
C MET A 337 4.34 13.52 10.17
N PHE A 338 3.84 13.28 8.96
CA PHE A 338 2.90 14.20 8.28
C PHE A 338 1.94 13.43 7.38
N LEU A 339 0.77 14.02 7.10
CA LEU A 339 -0.22 13.47 6.18
C LEU A 339 0.31 13.54 4.73
N LEU A 340 0.13 12.46 3.97
CA LEU A 340 0.47 12.42 2.56
C LEU A 340 -0.60 13.13 1.71
N THR A 341 -0.24 14.33 1.29
CA THR A 341 -0.97 15.17 0.35
C THR A 341 -0.14 15.39 -0.91
N THR A 342 -0.72 16.01 -1.94
CA THR A 342 0.05 16.40 -3.14
C THR A 342 1.15 17.41 -2.82
N SER A 343 0.89 18.35 -1.92
CA SER A 343 1.88 19.34 -1.48
C SER A 343 3.01 18.70 -0.67
N SER A 344 2.67 17.85 0.31
CA SER A 344 3.68 17.17 1.13
C SER A 344 4.56 16.23 0.30
N LEU A 345 4.00 15.59 -0.75
CA LEU A 345 4.78 14.79 -1.69
C LEU A 345 5.74 15.66 -2.51
N SER A 346 5.30 16.82 -3.00
CA SER A 346 6.19 17.73 -3.74
C SER A 346 7.38 18.16 -2.88
N THR A 347 7.13 18.54 -1.62
CA THR A 347 8.20 18.86 -0.66
C THR A 347 9.09 17.65 -0.39
N LEU A 348 8.52 16.47 -0.18
CA LEU A 348 9.28 15.24 0.05
C LEU A 348 10.19 14.93 -1.15
N PHE A 349 9.68 14.94 -2.38
CA PHE A 349 10.49 14.71 -3.58
C PHE A 349 11.59 15.75 -3.78
N SER A 350 11.34 17.02 -3.43
CA SER A 350 12.38 18.05 -3.43
C SER A 350 13.50 17.71 -2.45
N ILE A 351 13.18 17.39 -1.19
CA ILE A 351 14.16 16.98 -0.17
C ILE A 351 14.94 15.74 -0.62
N LEU A 352 14.23 14.73 -1.13
CA LEU A 352 14.85 13.49 -1.62
C LEU A 352 15.84 13.78 -2.75
N THR A 353 15.45 14.59 -3.72
CA THR A 353 16.31 14.97 -4.86
C THR A 353 17.56 15.70 -4.38
N THR A 354 17.40 16.65 -3.45
CA THR A 354 18.54 17.37 -2.84
C THR A 354 19.50 16.41 -2.14
N ILE A 355 18.98 15.47 -1.33
CA ILE A 355 19.81 14.45 -0.67
C ILE A 355 20.54 13.60 -1.70
N ILE A 356 19.85 13.10 -2.72
CA ILE A 356 20.43 12.22 -3.75
C ILE A 356 21.57 12.90 -4.51
N ILE A 357 21.44 14.20 -4.80
CA ILE A 357 22.48 14.98 -5.50
C ILE A 357 23.64 15.33 -4.56
N ALA A 358 23.35 15.70 -3.32
CA ALA A 358 24.36 16.19 -2.38
C ALA A 358 25.16 15.06 -1.71
N LEU A 359 24.55 13.95 -1.35
CA LEU A 359 25.20 12.91 -0.54
C LEU A 359 26.40 12.24 -1.26
N PRO A 360 26.35 11.95 -2.57
CA PRO A 360 27.50 11.44 -3.30
C PRO A 360 28.70 12.40 -3.32
N THR A 361 28.49 13.72 -3.26
CA THR A 361 29.60 14.69 -3.32
C THR A 361 30.40 14.78 -2.01
N PHE A 362 29.82 14.32 -0.89
CA PHE A 362 30.50 14.24 0.41
C PHE A 362 31.28 12.94 0.63
N ALA A 363 31.09 11.92 -0.21
CA ALA A 363 31.68 10.59 -0.04
C ALA A 363 33.10 10.47 -0.63
N LYS A 364 33.86 11.57 -0.69
CA LYS A 364 35.25 11.60 -1.16
C LYS A 364 36.22 11.08 -0.11
#